data_AF-A0AAV6ASF2-F1
#
_entry.id   AF-A0AAV6ASF2-F1
#
_cell.length_a   1.000
_cell.length_b   1.000
_cell.length_c   1.000
_cell.angle_alpha   90.00
_cell.angle_beta   90.00
_cell.angle_gamma   90.00
#
_symmetry.space_group_name_H-M   'P 1'
#
loop_
_entity.id
_entity.type
_entity.pdbx_description
1 polymer ?
#
loop_
_entity_poly.entity_id
_entity_poly.type
_entity_poly.pdbx_seq_one_letter_code
_entity_poly.pdbx_strand_id
1 'polypeptide(L)'
;VRARPEMLDLVLRGLLILLAIGGALDQKAAQLEIEHFWAGSLRRAVIEGDVEQGSVMAGQSVGMVTREQSTREIIEELVEQALTSLERQASGGG
;
A
#
# COMPACT_ATOMS: atom_id res chain seq x y z
N VAL A 1 -11.17 2.52 1.00
CA VAL A 1 -9.88 2.45 0.26
C VAL A 1 -9.81 1.12 -0.48
N ARG A 2 -9.91 1.10 -1.81
CA ARG A 2 -9.67 -0.14 -2.59
C ARG A 2 -8.16 -0.37 -2.66
N ALA A 3 -7.61 -1.00 -1.63
CA ALA A 3 -6.41 -1.83 -1.80
C ALA A 3 -6.90 -3.12 -2.49
N ARG A 4 -6.28 -3.69 -3.53
CA ARG A 4 -4.87 -4.03 -3.59
C ARG A 4 -4.39 -4.13 -5.06
N PRO A 5 -3.55 -3.20 -5.53
CA PRO A 5 -2.67 -3.44 -6.67
C PRO A 5 -1.72 -4.63 -6.41
N GLU A 6 -1.47 -4.96 -5.14
CA GLU A 6 -0.45 -5.92 -4.68
C GLU A 6 -0.86 -7.40 -4.85
N MET A 7 -2.16 -7.72 -4.77
CA MET A 7 -2.62 -9.09 -5.11
C MET A 7 -2.64 -9.31 -6.61
N LEU A 8 -2.95 -8.28 -7.40
CA LEU A 8 -2.82 -8.34 -8.84
C LEU A 8 -1.34 -8.46 -9.23
N ASP A 9 -0.42 -7.80 -8.52
CA ASP A 9 1.04 -7.94 -8.72
C ASP A 9 1.51 -9.39 -8.48
N LEU A 10 1.15 -10.02 -7.35
CA LEU A 10 1.55 -11.41 -7.10
C LEU A 10 0.95 -12.40 -8.10
N VAL A 11 -0.31 -12.19 -8.50
CA VAL A 11 -1.00 -13.05 -9.47
C VAL A 11 -0.44 -12.85 -10.89
N LEU A 12 -0.21 -11.61 -11.33
CA LEU A 12 0.38 -11.31 -12.64
C LEU A 12 1.84 -11.74 -12.72
N ARG A 13 2.64 -11.49 -11.67
CA ARG A 13 4.01 -12.02 -11.56
C ARG A 13 4.00 -13.54 -11.61
N GLY A 14 3.12 -14.19 -10.84
CA GLY A 14 2.97 -15.64 -10.86
C GLY A 14 2.59 -16.18 -12.24
N LEU A 15 1.64 -15.54 -12.93
CA LEU A 15 1.19 -15.92 -14.27
C LEU A 15 2.30 -15.74 -15.32
N LEU A 16 3.02 -14.62 -15.28
CA LEU A 16 4.14 -14.34 -16.18
C LEU A 16 5.32 -15.29 -15.94
N ILE A 17 5.60 -15.63 -14.69
CA ILE A 17 6.59 -16.67 -14.33
C ILE A 17 6.14 -18.03 -14.88
N LEU A 18 4.87 -18.40 -14.73
CA LEU A 18 4.34 -19.66 -15.28
C LEU A 18 4.43 -19.72 -16.80
N LEU A 19 4.10 -18.62 -17.50
CA LEU A 19 4.21 -18.53 -18.96
C LEU A 19 5.68 -18.59 -19.42
N ALA A 20 6.61 -18.00 -18.67
CA ALA A 20 8.04 -18.09 -18.92
C ALA A 20 8.56 -19.52 -18.72
N ILE A 21 8.15 -20.19 -17.64
CA ILE A 21 8.50 -21.61 -17.39
C ILE A 21 7.93 -22.52 -18.49
N GLY A 22 6.73 -22.22 -19.00
CA GLY A 22 6.10 -22.94 -20.10
C GLY A 22 6.68 -22.65 -21.48
N GLY A 23 7.67 -21.75 -21.60
CA GLY A 23 8.28 -21.36 -22.88
C GLY A 23 7.36 -20.52 -23.80
N ALA A 24 6.21 -20.08 -23.28
CA ALA A 24 5.26 -19.24 -24.02
C ALA A 24 5.67 -17.76 -24.05
N LEU A 25 6.57 -17.36 -23.15
CA LEU A 25 7.11 -16.02 -23.02
C LEU A 25 8.60 -16.06 -22.69
N ASP A 26 9.38 -15.15 -23.26
CA ASP A 26 10.77 -14.95 -22.84
C ASP A 26 10.81 -14.29 -21.46
N GLN A 27 11.75 -14.71 -20.61
CA GLN A 27 11.86 -14.23 -19.23
C GLN A 27 12.14 -12.72 -19.14
N LYS A 28 12.94 -12.16 -20.08
CA LYS A 28 13.20 -10.71 -20.11
C LYS A 28 11.98 -9.96 -20.60
N ALA A 29 11.27 -10.49 -21.59
CA ALA A 29 10.01 -9.89 -22.04
C ALA A 29 8.96 -9.86 -20.91
N ALA A 30 8.81 -10.97 -20.17
CA ALA A 30 7.91 -11.04 -19.02
C ALA A 30 8.27 -10.03 -17.91
N GLN A 31 9.57 -9.87 -17.62
CA GLN A 31 10.06 -8.88 -16.66
C GLN A 31 9.77 -7.44 -17.13
N LEU A 32 10.01 -7.15 -18.42
CA LEU A 32 9.81 -5.81 -18.99
C LEU A 32 8.34 -5.38 -18.94
N GLU A 33 7.41 -6.29 -19.23
CA GLU A 33 5.96 -6.03 -19.15
C GLU A 33 5.53 -5.67 -17.73
N ILE A 34 6.10 -6.30 -16.70
CA ILE A 34 5.84 -5.96 -15.29
C ILE A 34 6.30 -4.53 -14.99
N GLU A 35 7.51 -4.17 -15.41
CA GLU A 35 8.07 -2.84 -15.19
C GLU A 35 7.27 -1.76 -15.93
N HIS A 36 6.85 -2.04 -17.17
CA HIS A 36 6.07 -1.10 -17.98
C HIS A 36 4.68 -0.86 -17.40
N PHE A 37 4.03 -1.91 -16.89
CA PHE A 37 2.70 -1.82 -16.30
C PHE A 37 2.68 -0.88 -15.07
N TRP A 38 3.73 -0.93 -14.25
CA TRP A 38 3.81 -0.13 -13.03
C TRP A 38 4.50 1.21 -13.19
N ALA A 39 5.22 1.43 -14.29
CA ALA A 39 5.93 2.68 -14.56
C ALA A 39 4.99 3.89 -14.44
N GLY A 40 5.31 4.78 -13.51
CA GLY A 40 4.56 6.02 -13.26
C GLY A 40 3.19 5.85 -12.58
N SER A 41 2.77 4.63 -12.23
CA SER A 41 1.44 4.38 -11.63
C SER A 41 1.21 5.12 -10.30
N LEU A 42 2.22 5.18 -9.42
CA LEU A 42 2.14 5.95 -8.17
C LEU A 42 2.00 7.45 -8.45
N ARG A 43 2.76 7.98 -9.42
CA ARG A 43 2.70 9.40 -9.79
C ARG A 43 1.32 9.76 -10.34
N ARG A 44 0.71 8.91 -11.19
CA ARG A 44 -0.64 9.12 -11.72
C ARG A 44 -1.68 9.26 -10.60
N ALA A 45 -1.66 8.37 -9.60
CA ALA A 45 -2.55 8.49 -8.46
C ALA A 45 -2.29 9.72 -7.60
N VAL A 46 -1.03 9.97 -7.21
CA VAL A 46 -0.67 10.98 -6.19
C VAL A 46 -0.67 12.40 -6.75
N ILE A 47 -0.20 12.59 -7.99
CA ILE A 47 -0.03 13.92 -8.59
C ILE A 47 -1.19 14.26 -9.53
N GLU A 48 -1.64 13.30 -10.34
CA GLU A 48 -2.68 13.53 -11.35
C GLU A 48 -4.08 13.23 -10.83
N GLY A 49 -4.21 12.62 -9.64
CA GLY A 49 -5.48 12.29 -9.02
C GLY A 49 -6.20 11.09 -9.66
N ASP A 50 -5.50 10.32 -10.50
CA ASP A 50 -6.07 9.14 -11.16
C ASP A 50 -6.09 7.94 -10.19
N VAL A 51 -7.19 7.82 -9.45
CA VAL A 51 -7.41 6.74 -8.48
C VAL A 51 -7.90 5.43 -9.10
N GLU A 52 -8.27 5.44 -10.38
CA GLU A 52 -8.79 4.27 -11.09
C GLU A 52 -7.67 3.50 -11.82
N GLN A 53 -6.73 4.21 -12.46
CA GLN A 53 -5.61 3.62 -13.21
C GLN A 53 -4.23 3.88 -12.56
N GLY A 54 -4.19 4.67 -11.50
CA GLY A 54 -3.00 4.88 -10.67
C GLY A 54 -2.92 3.91 -9.49
N SER A 55 -1.73 3.82 -8.89
CA SER A 55 -1.50 3.01 -7.69
C SER A 55 -1.75 3.84 -6.43
N VAL A 56 -2.90 3.61 -5.79
CA VAL A 56 -3.23 4.20 -4.47
C VAL A 56 -2.67 3.31 -3.37
N MET A 57 -1.48 3.64 -2.87
CA MET A 57 -0.80 2.86 -1.85
C MET A 57 -1.28 3.24 -0.44
N ALA A 58 -1.72 2.26 0.35
CA ALA A 58 -2.13 2.45 1.73
C ALA A 58 -1.92 1.17 2.56
N GLY A 59 -1.47 1.32 3.81
CA GLY A 59 -1.34 0.21 4.75
C GLY A 59 -2.70 -0.25 5.31
N GLN A 60 -2.73 -1.39 6.00
CA GLN A 60 -3.97 -1.92 6.60
C GLN A 60 -4.59 -0.98 7.63
N SER A 61 -3.78 -0.12 8.27
CA SER A 61 -4.24 0.89 9.21
C SER A 61 -5.12 1.97 8.58
N VAL A 62 -5.15 2.09 7.25
CA VAL A 62 -5.93 3.14 6.55
C VAL A 62 -7.43 3.06 6.84
N GLY A 63 -7.95 1.88 7.20
CA GLY A 63 -9.34 1.72 7.61
C GLY A 63 -9.71 2.45 8.90
N MET A 64 -8.72 2.86 9.70
CA MET A 64 -8.90 3.62 10.94
C MET A 64 -8.85 5.14 10.72
N VAL A 65 -8.45 5.60 9.53
CA VAL A 65 -8.38 7.03 9.20
C VAL A 65 -9.78 7.50 8.80
N THR A 66 -10.39 8.37 9.62
CA THR A 66 -11.79 8.80 9.45
C THR A 66 -11.94 10.26 9.04
N ARG A 67 -10.86 11.05 9.14
CA ARG A 67 -10.86 12.49 8.86
C ARG A 67 -9.48 12.94 8.39
N GLU A 68 -9.46 14.08 7.69
CA GLU A 68 -8.24 14.81 7.39
C GLU A 68 -7.79 15.62 8.62
N GLN A 69 -6.47 15.66 8.85
CA GLN A 69 -5.86 16.32 9.99
C GLN A 69 -4.55 16.96 9.56
N SER A 70 -4.16 18.05 10.21
CA SER A 70 -2.82 18.59 10.09
C SER A 70 -1.79 17.61 10.68
N THR A 71 -0.56 17.65 10.18
CA THR A 71 0.55 16.85 10.72
C THR A 71 0.72 17.06 12.23
N ARG A 72 0.50 18.29 12.71
CA ARG A 72 0.56 18.63 14.12
C ARG A 72 -0.47 17.87 14.93
N GLU A 73 -1.75 17.93 14.53
CA GLU A 73 -2.84 17.24 15.25
C GLU A 73 -2.63 15.72 15.28
N ILE A 74 -2.15 15.14 14.17
CA ILE A 74 -1.85 13.70 14.12
C ILE A 74 -0.78 13.33 15.16
N ILE A 75 0.30 14.10 15.24
CA ILE A 75 1.40 13.83 16.18
C ILE A 75 0.93 14.02 17.63
N GLU A 76 0.21 15.11 17.92
CA GLU A 76 -0.31 15.38 19.26
C GLU A 76 -1.26 14.26 19.72
N GLU A 77 -2.19 13.82 18.87
CA GLU A 77 -3.12 12.72 19.16
C GLU A 77 -2.38 11.39 19.41
N LEU A 78 -1.38 11.06 18.58
CA LEU A 78 -0.58 9.83 18.75
C LEU A 78 0.19 9.82 20.07
N VAL A 79 0.76 10.96 20.47
CA VAL A 79 1.50 11.08 21.74
C VAL A 79 0.55 10.95 22.93
N GLU A 80 -0.61 11.62 22.89
CA GLU A 80 -1.61 11.53 23.95
C GLU A 80 -2.16 10.10 24.12
N GLN A 81 -2.45 9.41 23.01
CA GLN A 81 -2.88 8.02 23.02
C GLN A 81 -1.80 7.08 23.60
N ALA A 82 -0.52 7.34 23.28
CA ALA A 82 0.60 6.58 23.83
C ALA A 82 0.73 6.77 25.35
N LEU A 83 0.68 8.01 25.83
CA LEU A 83 0.75 8.33 27.26
C LEU A 83 -0.42 7.69 28.02
N THR A 84 -1.64 7.84 27.52
CA THR A 84 -2.84 7.20 28.10
C THR A 84 -2.69 5.68 28.19
N SER A 85 -2.11 5.06 27.16
CA SER A 85 -1.88 3.62 27.13
C SER A 85 -0.84 3.16 28.16
N LEU A 86 0.21 3.96 28.38
CA LEU A 86 1.24 3.68 29.39
C LEU A 86 0.68 3.83 30.81
N GLU A 87 -0.12 4.88 31.08
CA GLU A 87 -0.79 5.07 32.38
C GLU A 87 -1.73 3.91 32.71
N ARG A 88 -2.53 3.46 31.72
CA ARG A 88 -3.40 2.29 31.89
C ARG A 88 -2.60 1.04 32.27
N GLN A 89 -1.48 0.79 31.59
CA GLN A 89 -0.61 -0.36 31.90
C GLN A 89 -0.01 -0.26 33.30
N ALA A 90 0.42 0.94 33.72
CA ALA A 90 0.93 1.18 35.07
C ALA A 90 -0.14 0.98 36.15
N SER A 91 -1.39 1.36 35.88
CA SER A 91 -2.53 1.19 36.80
C SER A 91 -3.13 -0.23 36.84
N GLY A 92 -2.89 -1.04 35.80
CA GLY A 92 -3.41 -2.40 35.66
C GLY A 92 -2.48 -3.52 36.18
N GLY A 93 -1.34 -3.17 36.78
CA GLY A 93 -0.38 -4.10 37.38
C GLY A 93 -0.68 -4.45 38.84
N GLY A 94 -1.94 -4.75 39.17
CA GLY A 94 -2.40 -5.23 40.47
C GLY A 94 -2.94 -6.66 40.39
#